data_AF-A0A813H419-F1
#
_entry.id   AF-A0A813H419-F1
#
_cell.length_a   1.000
_cell.length_b   1.000
_cell.length_c   1.000
_cell.angle_alpha   90.00
_cell.angle_beta   90.00
_cell.angle_gamma   90.00
#
_symmetry.space_group_name_H-M   'P 1'
#
loop_
_entity.id
_entity.type
_entity.pdbx_description
1 polymer ?
#
loop_
_entity_poly.entity_id
_entity_poly.type
_entity_poly.pdbx_seq_one_letter_code
_entity_poly.pdbx_strand_id
1 'polypeptide(L)'
;ASRTELRTAPKVVKVSYVCQAFIFVRAEIGRGFDLLRIPSFAAIVLQGVFGSIPWNAMGFLTMYLLQCGHTSQAAAAVASSVLVGKAVGGFLGGVAGDAIAVRCPRHGRPCLAQVSVLGGIPFVIALVLSAPHLAAPKLMLIALCLGLVASWCGSGVNRPILAEIVEPAGRASIIAWLAALEGSSAALLGAPVVGFLSESVFGYEKDPTAKLPGLAANVSETSASLLEA
;
A
#
# COMPACT_ATOMS: atom_id res chain seq x y z
N ALA A 1 25.93 19.01 62.64
CA ALA A 1 25.75 17.62 63.07
C ALA A 1 24.31 17.20 62.78
N SER A 2 24.16 16.09 62.03
CA SER A 2 23.02 15.14 61.96
C SER A 2 21.58 15.66 61.79
N ARG A 3 20.67 15.04 61.03
CA ARG A 3 20.67 13.81 60.25
C ARG A 3 19.48 13.87 59.29
N THR A 4 19.75 13.44 58.09
CA THR A 4 18.86 13.15 56.97
C THR A 4 17.70 12.24 57.37
N GLU A 5 16.44 12.69 57.22
CA GLU A 5 15.30 11.78 57.16
C GLU A 5 15.21 11.21 55.73
N LEU A 6 15.44 9.90 55.63
CA LEU A 6 15.29 9.14 54.40
C LEU A 6 13.83 9.19 53.94
N ARG A 7 13.59 9.95 52.86
CA ARG A 7 12.41 9.81 52.01
C ARG A 7 12.47 8.42 51.37
N THR A 8 11.71 7.48 51.90
CA THR A 8 11.57 6.13 51.32
C THR A 8 10.99 6.28 49.91
N ALA A 9 11.81 5.95 48.91
CA ALA A 9 11.38 5.90 47.52
C ALA A 9 10.25 4.87 47.37
N PRO A 10 9.21 5.14 46.55
CA PRO A 10 8.20 4.14 46.25
C PRO A 10 8.88 2.92 45.61
N LYS A 11 8.66 1.74 46.19
CA LYS A 11 9.11 0.46 45.63
C LYS A 11 8.50 0.31 44.23
N VAL A 12 9.30 0.58 43.20
CA VAL A 12 8.93 0.31 41.82
C VAL A 12 8.83 -1.20 41.67
N VAL A 13 7.59 -1.70 41.63
CA VAL A 13 7.29 -3.11 41.39
C VAL A 13 7.81 -3.43 39.99
N LYS A 14 8.92 -4.17 39.90
CA LYS A 14 9.38 -4.80 38.66
C LYS A 14 8.42 -5.92 38.27
N VAL A 15 7.21 -5.59 37.85
CA VAL A 15 6.42 -6.51 37.03
C VAL A 15 7.27 -6.73 35.79
N SER A 16 7.65 -7.98 35.52
CA SER A 16 8.52 -8.34 34.40
C SER A 16 7.94 -7.70 33.13
N TYR A 17 8.69 -6.78 32.50
CA TYR A 17 8.26 -6.02 31.32
C TYR A 17 7.65 -6.93 30.23
N VAL A 18 8.09 -8.18 30.17
CA VAL A 18 7.58 -9.23 29.29
C VAL A 18 6.11 -9.58 29.57
N CYS A 19 5.73 -9.72 30.84
CA CYS A 19 4.35 -10.03 31.23
C CYS A 19 3.42 -8.84 30.94
N GLN A 20 3.90 -7.62 31.17
CA GLN A 20 3.16 -6.40 30.89
C GLN A 20 2.99 -6.17 29.38
N ALA A 21 4.00 -6.50 28.57
CA ALA A 21 3.91 -6.51 27.12
C ALA A 21 2.87 -7.53 26.61
N PHE A 22 2.85 -8.75 27.15
CA PHE A 22 1.88 -9.77 26.76
C PHE A 22 0.43 -9.36 27.06
N ILE A 23 0.20 -8.80 28.25
CA ILE A 23 -1.14 -8.30 28.63
C ILE A 23 -1.56 -7.16 27.71
N PHE A 24 -0.65 -6.23 27.41
CA PHE A 24 -0.91 -5.12 26.49
C PHE A 24 -1.23 -5.60 25.08
N VAL A 25 -0.43 -6.52 24.53
CA VAL A 25 -0.67 -7.09 23.19
C VAL A 25 -2.01 -7.80 23.15
N ARG A 26 -2.34 -8.60 24.17
CA ARG A 26 -3.63 -9.29 24.24
C ARG A 26 -4.81 -8.30 24.30
N ALA A 27 -4.67 -7.23 25.08
CA ALA A 27 -5.67 -6.18 25.15
C ALA A 27 -5.83 -5.43 23.81
N GLU A 28 -4.72 -5.16 23.11
CA GLU A 28 -4.73 -4.49 21.81
C GLU A 28 -5.34 -5.38 20.71
N ILE A 29 -5.09 -6.69 20.73
CA ILE A 29 -5.77 -7.67 19.88
C ILE A 29 -7.28 -7.64 20.14
N GLY A 30 -7.70 -7.56 21.41
CA GLY A 30 -9.10 -7.40 21.78
C GLY A 30 -9.72 -6.14 21.15
N ARG A 31 -9.03 -4.99 21.22
CA ARG A 31 -9.46 -3.76 20.54
C ARG A 31 -9.58 -3.94 19.03
N GLY A 32 -8.65 -4.64 18.39
CA GLY A 32 -8.73 -4.96 16.95
C GLY A 32 -10.03 -5.67 16.58
N PHE A 33 -10.45 -6.65 17.38
CA PHE A 33 -11.73 -7.35 17.17
C PHE A 33 -12.94 -6.45 17.41
N ASP A 34 -12.89 -5.54 18.38
CA ASP A 34 -13.96 -4.56 18.60
C ASP A 34 -14.06 -3.54 17.45
N LEU A 35 -12.93 -3.12 16.87
CA LEU A 35 -12.91 -2.26 15.69
C LEU A 35 -13.60 -2.94 14.50
N LEU A 36 -13.38 -4.25 14.31
CA LEU A 36 -14.05 -5.04 13.25
C LEU A 36 -15.56 -5.14 13.41
N ARG A 37 -16.12 -4.84 14.60
CA ARG A 37 -17.57 -4.75 14.79
C ARG A 37 -18.16 -3.45 14.23
N ILE A 38 -17.34 -2.44 13.96
CA ILE A 38 -17.77 -1.18 13.35
C ILE A 38 -17.98 -1.44 11.85
N PRO A 39 -19.20 -1.28 11.31
CA PRO A 39 -19.50 -1.67 9.92
C PRO A 39 -18.67 -0.87 8.92
N SER A 40 -18.43 0.42 9.18
CA SER A 40 -17.58 1.26 8.32
C SER A 40 -16.14 0.79 8.28
N PHE A 41 -15.58 0.35 9.42
CA PHE A 41 -14.22 -0.17 9.46
C PHE A 41 -14.13 -1.50 8.72
N ALA A 42 -15.06 -2.42 8.98
CA ALA A 42 -15.12 -3.70 8.28
C ALA A 42 -15.25 -3.54 6.75
N ALA A 43 -16.07 -2.58 6.29
CA ALA A 43 -16.21 -2.27 4.87
C ALA A 43 -14.91 -1.75 4.25
N ILE A 44 -14.18 -0.88 4.94
CA ILE A 44 -12.88 -0.37 4.48
C ILE A 44 -11.84 -1.50 4.44
N VAL A 45 -11.78 -2.34 5.48
CA VAL A 45 -10.88 -3.52 5.51
C VAL A 45 -11.20 -4.45 4.34
N LEU A 46 -12.46 -4.77 4.10
CA LEU A 46 -12.87 -5.65 3.00
C LEU A 46 -12.49 -5.05 1.64
N GLN A 47 -12.75 -3.76 1.44
CA GLN A 47 -12.32 -3.03 0.24
C GLN A 47 -10.80 -3.08 0.07
N GLY A 48 -10.04 -2.93 1.15
CA GLY A 48 -8.59 -3.04 1.18
C GLY A 48 -8.07 -4.41 0.79
N VAL A 49 -8.67 -5.47 1.31
CA VAL A 49 -8.36 -6.87 0.95
C VAL A 49 -8.54 -7.08 -0.56
N PHE A 50 -9.70 -6.70 -1.12
CA PHE A 50 -9.94 -6.82 -2.56
C PHE A 50 -9.04 -5.90 -3.39
N GLY A 51 -8.84 -4.66 -2.95
CA GLY A 51 -8.00 -3.67 -3.61
C GLY A 51 -6.51 -4.03 -3.59
N SER A 52 -6.07 -4.86 -2.63
CA SER A 52 -4.68 -5.32 -2.56
C SER A 52 -4.28 -6.20 -3.74
N ILE A 53 -5.22 -6.95 -4.33
CA ILE A 53 -4.96 -7.87 -5.45
C ILE A 53 -4.42 -7.11 -6.68
N PRO A 54 -5.11 -6.10 -7.23
CA PRO A 54 -4.60 -5.35 -8.38
C PRO A 54 -3.31 -4.59 -8.05
N TRP A 55 -3.13 -4.09 -6.83
CA TRP A 55 -1.87 -3.45 -6.44
C TRP A 55 -0.69 -4.43 -6.37
N ASN A 56 -0.92 -5.67 -5.91
CA ASN A 56 0.09 -6.72 -5.98
C ASN A 56 0.43 -7.10 -7.43
N ALA A 57 -0.58 -7.19 -8.31
CA ALA A 57 -0.35 -7.41 -9.74
C ALA A 57 0.51 -6.28 -10.34
N MET A 58 0.23 -5.03 -9.98
CA MET A 58 1.06 -3.88 -10.38
C MET A 58 2.50 -3.94 -9.84
N GLY A 59 2.77 -4.72 -8.79
CA GLY A 59 4.13 -5.03 -8.34
C GLY A 59 4.98 -5.72 -9.41
N PHE A 60 4.35 -6.42 -10.36
CA PHE A 60 5.01 -7.06 -11.50
C PHE A 60 5.09 -6.17 -12.74
N LEU A 61 4.67 -4.90 -12.67
CA LEU A 61 4.66 -3.98 -13.82
C LEU A 61 6.04 -3.87 -14.49
N THR A 62 7.12 -3.77 -13.72
CA THR A 62 8.47 -3.69 -14.27
C THR A 62 8.82 -4.94 -15.09
N MET A 63 8.47 -6.13 -14.59
CA MET A 63 8.68 -7.39 -15.31
C MET A 63 7.86 -7.42 -16.61
N TYR A 64 6.61 -6.99 -16.54
CA TYR A 64 5.74 -6.91 -17.72
C TYR A 64 6.30 -5.97 -18.81
N LEU A 65 6.83 -4.81 -18.42
CA LEU A 65 7.46 -3.86 -19.36
C LEU A 65 8.72 -4.43 -20.01
N LEU A 66 9.55 -5.16 -19.26
CA LEU A 66 10.70 -5.87 -19.82
C LEU A 66 10.25 -6.91 -20.85
N GLN A 67 9.17 -7.66 -20.56
CA GLN A 67 8.62 -8.64 -21.50
C GLN A 67 8.04 -7.98 -22.77
N CYS A 68 7.58 -6.74 -22.67
CA CYS A 68 7.15 -5.93 -23.83
C CYS A 68 8.33 -5.37 -24.65
N GLY A 69 9.59 -5.61 -24.25
CA GLY A 69 10.79 -5.15 -24.95
C GLY A 69 11.36 -3.81 -24.48
N HIS A 70 10.89 -3.26 -23.36
CA HIS A 70 11.48 -2.04 -22.79
C HIS A 70 12.81 -2.32 -22.10
N THR A 71 13.69 -1.32 -22.07
CA THR A 71 14.94 -1.39 -21.29
C THR A 71 14.65 -1.38 -19.78
N SER A 72 15.58 -1.89 -18.98
CA SER A 72 15.48 -1.88 -17.51
C SER A 72 15.32 -0.46 -16.95
N GLN A 73 16.07 0.51 -17.48
CA GLN A 73 15.96 1.91 -17.09
C GLN A 73 14.59 2.50 -17.43
N ALA A 74 14.05 2.20 -18.62
CA ALA A 74 12.72 2.65 -19.03
C ALA A 74 11.62 2.05 -18.14
N ALA A 75 11.68 0.75 -17.88
CA ALA A 75 10.72 0.07 -17.02
C ALA A 75 10.75 0.62 -15.58
N ALA A 76 11.95 0.82 -15.02
CA ALA A 76 12.13 1.44 -13.70
C ALA A 76 11.61 2.88 -13.66
N ALA A 77 11.82 3.67 -14.73
CA ALA A 77 11.32 5.04 -14.83
C ALA A 77 9.78 5.12 -14.88
N VAL A 78 9.13 4.19 -15.59
CA VAL A 78 7.65 4.09 -15.61
C VAL A 78 7.13 3.68 -14.24
N ALA A 79 7.72 2.68 -13.58
CA ALA A 79 7.32 2.25 -12.25
C ALA A 79 7.51 3.35 -11.19
N SER A 80 8.63 4.08 -11.23
CA SER A 80 8.87 5.20 -10.31
C SER A 80 7.93 6.38 -10.57
N SER A 81 7.50 6.60 -11.81
CA SER A 81 6.49 7.61 -12.14
C SER A 81 5.16 7.37 -11.43
N VAL A 82 4.75 6.11 -11.22
CA VAL A 82 3.58 5.77 -10.38
C VAL A 82 3.79 6.25 -8.94
N LEU A 83 4.99 6.03 -8.36
CA LEU A 83 5.29 6.44 -6.99
C LEU A 83 5.29 7.96 -6.84
N VAL A 84 5.90 8.68 -7.79
CA VAL A 84 5.87 10.15 -7.83
C VAL A 84 4.43 10.66 -7.94
N GLY A 85 3.64 10.06 -8.84
CA GLY A 85 2.21 10.35 -8.97
C GLY A 85 1.46 10.12 -7.65
N LYS A 86 1.72 9.02 -6.94
CA LYS A 86 1.10 8.73 -5.64
C LYS A 86 1.48 9.74 -4.56
N ALA A 87 2.71 10.24 -4.56
CA ALA A 87 3.15 11.27 -3.61
C ALA A 87 2.41 12.59 -3.83
N VAL A 88 2.43 13.09 -5.06
CA VAL A 88 1.74 14.34 -5.43
C VAL A 88 0.23 14.20 -5.30
N GLY A 89 -0.32 13.09 -5.77
CA GLY A 89 -1.73 12.77 -5.69
C GLY A 89 -2.21 12.57 -4.26
N GLY A 90 -1.35 12.06 -3.37
CA GLY A 90 -1.67 11.93 -1.95
C GLY A 90 -1.97 13.30 -1.33
N PHE A 91 -1.14 14.31 -1.64
CA PHE A 91 -1.37 15.68 -1.21
C PHE A 91 -2.64 16.28 -1.84
N LEU A 92 -2.76 16.22 -3.17
CA LEU A 92 -3.92 16.77 -3.88
C LEU A 92 -5.23 16.10 -3.47
N GLY A 93 -5.22 14.79 -3.27
CA GLY A 93 -6.35 14.00 -2.81
C GLY A 93 -6.76 14.34 -1.38
N GLY A 94 -5.81 14.69 -0.51
CA GLY A 94 -6.09 15.22 0.82
C GLY A 94 -6.84 16.54 0.75
N VAL A 95 -6.31 17.51 -0.01
CA VAL A 95 -6.94 18.83 -0.19
C VAL A 95 -8.32 18.70 -0.83
N ALA A 96 -8.45 17.90 -1.89
CA ALA A 96 -9.73 17.64 -2.55
C ALA A 96 -10.73 16.94 -1.61
N GLY A 97 -10.26 15.97 -0.82
CA GLY A 97 -11.05 15.27 0.19
C GLY A 97 -11.64 16.21 1.23
N ASP A 98 -10.82 17.12 1.75
CA ASP A 98 -11.28 18.08 2.77
C ASP A 98 -12.19 19.15 2.18
N ALA A 99 -11.90 19.66 0.98
CA ALA A 99 -12.77 20.60 0.29
C ALA A 99 -14.17 20.01 0.00
N ILE A 100 -14.21 18.77 -0.47
CA ILE A 100 -15.46 18.07 -0.76
C ILE A 100 -16.20 17.69 0.54
N ALA A 101 -15.48 17.36 1.61
CA ALA A 101 -16.09 17.08 2.92
C ALA A 101 -16.80 18.30 3.50
N VAL A 102 -16.24 19.52 3.35
CA VAL A 102 -16.90 20.76 3.78
C VAL A 102 -18.19 21.00 2.99
N ARG A 103 -18.17 20.73 1.68
CA ARG A 103 -19.33 20.99 0.81
C ARG A 103 -20.42 19.92 0.93
N CYS A 104 -20.03 18.66 1.11
CA CYS A 104 -20.91 17.49 1.19
C CYS A 104 -20.52 16.59 2.38
N PRO A 105 -20.90 16.95 3.63
CA PRO A 105 -20.40 16.28 4.84
C PRO A 105 -20.68 14.78 4.93
N ARG A 106 -21.82 14.30 4.38
CA ARG A 106 -22.24 12.89 4.53
C ARG A 106 -21.76 11.97 3.39
N HIS A 107 -21.65 12.49 2.18
CA HIS A 107 -21.43 11.66 0.97
C HIS A 107 -20.19 12.09 0.17
N GLY A 108 -19.54 13.19 0.54
CA GLY A 108 -18.43 13.76 -0.20
C GLY A 108 -17.23 12.81 -0.30
N ARG A 109 -16.77 12.28 0.84
CA ARG A 109 -15.62 11.37 0.87
C ARG A 109 -15.88 10.04 0.12
N PRO A 110 -17.02 9.35 0.29
CA PRO A 110 -17.35 8.17 -0.53
C PRO A 110 -17.43 8.46 -2.04
N CYS A 111 -18.02 9.60 -2.45
CA CYS A 111 -18.06 10.00 -3.85
C CYS A 111 -16.64 10.21 -4.42
N LEU A 112 -15.75 10.82 -3.64
CA LEU A 112 -14.36 11.01 -4.04
C LEU A 112 -13.63 9.67 -4.23
N ALA A 113 -13.88 8.67 -3.37
CA ALA A 113 -13.33 7.34 -3.54
C ALA A 113 -13.81 6.70 -4.85
N GLN A 114 -15.08 6.82 -5.18
CA GLN A 114 -15.62 6.28 -6.44
C GLN A 114 -14.98 6.96 -7.66
N VAL A 115 -14.84 8.29 -7.65
CA VAL A 115 -14.17 9.04 -8.73
C VAL A 115 -12.71 8.60 -8.87
N SER A 116 -12.02 8.42 -7.75
CA SER A 116 -10.64 7.94 -7.72
C SER A 116 -10.49 6.53 -8.30
N VAL A 117 -11.34 5.59 -7.88
CA VAL A 117 -11.28 4.19 -8.39
C VAL A 117 -11.68 4.13 -9.87
N LEU A 118 -12.82 4.73 -10.23
CA LEU A 118 -13.32 4.73 -11.60
C LEU A 118 -12.39 5.49 -12.55
N GLY A 119 -11.72 6.54 -12.06
CA GLY A 119 -10.70 7.27 -12.80
C GLY A 119 -9.38 6.51 -12.93
N GLY A 120 -9.01 5.70 -11.94
CA GLY A 120 -7.79 4.88 -11.98
C GLY A 120 -7.86 3.71 -12.98
N ILE A 121 -9.01 3.04 -13.07
CA ILE A 121 -9.24 1.90 -13.97
C ILE A 121 -8.82 2.17 -15.43
N PRO A 122 -9.27 3.25 -16.11
CA PRO A 122 -8.89 3.51 -17.50
C PRO A 122 -7.39 3.78 -17.64
N PHE A 123 -6.73 4.38 -16.65
CA PHE A 123 -5.28 4.56 -16.70
C PHE A 123 -4.51 3.25 -16.55
N VAL A 124 -4.97 2.30 -15.72
CA VAL A 124 -4.38 0.96 -15.65
C VAL A 124 -4.54 0.24 -16.99
N ILE A 125 -5.76 0.24 -17.54
CA ILE A 125 -6.05 -0.39 -18.85
C ILE A 125 -5.18 0.23 -19.93
N ALA A 126 -5.13 1.57 -19.99
CA ALA A 126 -4.29 2.29 -20.93
C ALA A 126 -2.83 1.90 -20.76
N LEU A 127 -2.29 1.88 -19.53
CA LEU A 127 -0.90 1.55 -19.25
C LEU A 127 -0.54 0.14 -19.74
N VAL A 128 -1.37 -0.86 -19.45
CA VAL A 128 -1.12 -2.25 -19.80
C VAL A 128 -1.25 -2.46 -21.31
N LEU A 129 -2.37 -2.07 -21.93
CA LEU A 129 -2.59 -2.30 -23.36
C LEU A 129 -1.65 -1.49 -24.26
N SER A 130 -1.20 -0.33 -23.77
CA SER A 130 -0.28 0.55 -24.49
C SER A 130 1.19 0.13 -24.40
N ALA A 131 1.56 -0.64 -23.38
CA ALA A 131 2.93 -1.01 -23.08
C ALA A 131 3.73 -1.52 -24.30
N PRO A 132 3.21 -2.42 -25.15
CA PRO A 132 3.96 -2.91 -26.32
C PRO A 132 4.05 -1.91 -27.48
N HIS A 133 3.22 -0.85 -27.48
CA HIS A 133 3.09 0.05 -28.64
C HIS A 133 3.65 1.45 -28.40
N LEU A 134 3.78 1.87 -27.13
CA LEU A 134 4.13 3.23 -26.75
C LEU A 134 5.52 3.31 -26.12
N ALA A 135 6.25 4.37 -26.48
CA ALA A 135 7.56 4.66 -25.89
C ALA A 135 7.45 5.05 -24.41
N ALA A 136 8.52 4.80 -23.66
CA ALA A 136 8.60 5.02 -22.21
C ALA A 136 8.09 6.39 -21.72
N PRO A 137 8.38 7.55 -22.36
CA PRO A 137 7.91 8.84 -21.86
C PRO A 137 6.38 8.97 -21.80
N LYS A 138 5.66 8.38 -22.77
CA LYS A 138 4.20 8.39 -22.79
C LYS A 138 3.63 7.45 -21.72
N LEU A 139 4.26 6.29 -21.52
CA LEU A 139 3.90 5.36 -20.45
C LEU A 139 4.16 5.98 -19.06
N MET A 140 5.24 6.74 -18.89
CA MET A 140 5.53 7.49 -17.66
C MET A 140 4.43 8.50 -17.34
N LEU A 141 3.92 9.23 -18.34
CA LEU A 141 2.81 10.17 -18.16
C LEU A 141 1.54 9.44 -17.71
N ILE A 142 1.19 8.33 -18.37
CA ILE A 142 0.02 7.51 -17.99
C ILE A 142 0.18 6.96 -16.57
N ALA A 143 1.37 6.43 -16.24
CA ALA A 143 1.72 5.93 -14.91
C ALA A 143 1.66 7.02 -13.83
N LEU A 144 2.08 8.24 -14.16
CA LEU A 144 1.99 9.39 -13.27
C LEU A 144 0.52 9.79 -13.03
N CYS A 145 -0.30 9.86 -14.08
CA CYS A 145 -1.74 10.11 -13.95
C CYS A 145 -2.45 9.01 -13.14
N LEU A 146 -2.08 7.75 -13.35
CA LEU A 146 -2.57 6.63 -12.55
C LEU A 146 -2.25 6.84 -11.06
N GLY A 147 -0.99 7.14 -10.73
CA GLY A 147 -0.57 7.38 -9.35
C GLY A 147 -1.27 8.58 -8.72
N LEU A 148 -1.44 9.66 -9.51
CA LEU A 148 -2.14 10.88 -9.08
C LEU A 148 -3.56 10.57 -8.65
N VAL A 149 -4.34 9.90 -9.49
CA VAL A 149 -5.75 9.64 -9.22
C VAL A 149 -5.93 8.55 -8.15
N ALA A 150 -5.20 7.45 -8.26
CA ALA A 150 -5.43 6.28 -7.41
C ALA A 150 -5.05 6.50 -5.92
N SER A 151 -4.25 7.51 -5.61
CA SER A 151 -3.84 7.82 -4.24
C SER A 151 -4.92 8.51 -3.41
N TRP A 152 -5.95 9.08 -4.04
CA TRP A 152 -6.97 9.91 -3.36
C TRP A 152 -7.82 9.11 -2.37
N CYS A 153 -8.07 7.83 -2.64
CA CYS A 153 -8.79 6.95 -1.69
C CYS A 153 -8.07 6.86 -0.35
N GLY A 154 -6.74 6.70 -0.37
CA GLY A 154 -5.96 6.51 0.85
C GLY A 154 -5.84 7.80 1.68
N SER A 155 -5.51 8.93 1.03
CA SER A 155 -5.27 10.20 1.73
C SER A 155 -6.55 11.00 2.01
N GLY A 156 -7.45 11.10 1.04
CA GLY A 156 -8.64 11.96 1.10
C GLY A 156 -9.89 11.29 1.67
N VAL A 157 -9.92 9.95 1.76
CA VAL A 157 -11.13 9.21 2.13
C VAL A 157 -10.90 8.29 3.33
N ASN A 158 -10.05 7.28 3.20
CA ASN A 158 -9.92 6.22 4.21
C ASN A 158 -9.37 6.80 5.53
N ARG A 159 -8.23 7.49 5.52
CA ARG A 159 -7.63 8.04 6.75
C ARG A 159 -8.55 9.01 7.50
N PRO A 160 -9.22 9.98 6.83
CA PRO A 160 -10.16 10.86 7.50
C PRO A 160 -11.39 10.14 8.06
N ILE A 161 -12.01 9.22 7.32
CA ILE A 161 -13.16 8.44 7.82
C ILE A 161 -12.74 7.64 9.06
N LEU A 162 -11.57 6.99 9.02
CA LEU A 162 -11.05 6.26 10.18
C LEU A 162 -10.82 7.17 11.39
N ALA A 163 -10.37 8.41 11.17
CA ALA A 163 -10.14 9.37 12.26
C ALA A 163 -11.42 9.94 12.87
N GLU A 164 -12.54 9.88 12.14
CA GLU A 164 -13.87 10.33 12.58
C GLU A 164 -14.64 9.27 13.37
N ILE A 165 -14.40 7.97 13.11
CA ILE A 165 -15.13 6.87 13.77
C ILE A 165 -14.53 6.41 15.11
N VAL A 166 -13.39 6.98 15.52
CA VAL A 166 -12.76 6.69 16.82
C VAL A 166 -12.40 7.95 17.57
N GLU A 167 -12.28 7.82 18.90
CA GLU A 167 -11.75 8.87 19.75
C GLU A 167 -10.30 9.23 19.37
N PRO A 168 -9.83 10.47 19.64
CA PRO A 168 -8.49 10.92 19.27
C PRO A 168 -7.35 9.98 19.70
N ALA A 169 -7.46 9.35 20.88
CA ALA A 169 -6.48 8.39 21.39
C ALA A 169 -6.41 7.08 20.60
N GLY A 170 -7.48 6.73 19.85
CA GLY A 170 -7.57 5.50 19.05
C GLY A 170 -7.17 5.66 17.58
N ARG A 171 -6.94 6.89 17.10
CA ARG A 171 -6.72 7.17 15.66
C ARG A 171 -5.49 6.46 15.09
N ALA A 172 -4.39 6.43 15.85
CA ALA A 172 -3.18 5.72 15.42
C ALA A 172 -3.42 4.19 15.38
N SER A 173 -4.10 3.66 16.40
CA SER A 173 -4.41 2.21 16.51
C SER A 173 -5.29 1.73 15.36
N ILE A 174 -6.39 2.44 15.04
CA ILE A 174 -7.28 2.03 13.94
C ILE A 174 -6.58 2.05 12.57
N ILE A 175 -5.72 3.05 12.32
CA ILE A 175 -4.93 3.13 11.08
C ILE A 175 -3.91 2.00 11.03
N ALA A 176 -3.25 1.69 12.16
CA ALA A 176 -2.31 0.58 12.26
C ALA A 176 -3.00 -0.77 12.03
N TRP A 177 -4.19 -0.98 12.60
CA TRP A 177 -4.99 -2.18 12.37
C TRP A 177 -5.43 -2.32 10.92
N LEU A 178 -5.89 -1.24 10.27
CA LEU A 178 -6.18 -1.27 8.85
C LEU A 178 -4.96 -1.71 8.05
N ALA A 179 -3.81 -1.06 8.26
CA ALA A 179 -2.57 -1.36 7.55
C ALA A 179 -2.09 -2.80 7.80
N ALA A 180 -2.22 -3.30 9.03
CA ALA A 180 -1.84 -4.66 9.39
C ALA A 180 -2.75 -5.70 8.72
N LEU A 181 -4.06 -5.49 8.72
CA LEU A 181 -5.03 -6.39 8.10
C LEU A 181 -4.91 -6.39 6.58
N GLU A 182 -4.86 -5.22 5.95
CA GLU A 182 -4.66 -5.08 4.51
C GLU A 182 -3.30 -5.68 4.11
N GLY A 183 -2.21 -5.33 4.79
CA GLY A 183 -0.88 -5.82 4.50
C GLY A 183 -0.75 -7.35 4.66
N SER A 184 -1.35 -7.91 5.72
CA SER A 184 -1.36 -9.37 5.93
C SER A 184 -2.17 -10.06 4.85
N SER A 185 -3.34 -9.53 4.48
CA SER A 185 -4.16 -10.09 3.40
C SER A 185 -3.47 -9.99 2.04
N ALA A 186 -2.78 -8.89 1.77
CA ALA A 186 -2.00 -8.65 0.56
C ALA A 186 -0.85 -9.67 0.45
N ALA A 187 -0.16 -9.95 1.56
CA ALA A 187 0.92 -10.94 1.59
C ALA A 187 0.39 -12.37 1.41
N LEU A 188 -0.74 -12.71 2.04
CA LEU A 188 -1.33 -14.06 1.98
C LEU A 188 -2.01 -14.35 0.65
N LEU A 189 -2.72 -13.38 0.08
CA LEU A 189 -3.58 -13.58 -1.08
C LEU A 189 -3.02 -12.93 -2.34
N GLY A 190 -2.33 -11.79 -2.25
CA GLY A 190 -1.94 -10.97 -3.40
C GLY A 190 -1.11 -11.73 -4.43
N ALA A 191 0.14 -12.04 -4.11
CA ALA A 191 1.03 -12.74 -5.05
C ALA A 191 0.55 -14.18 -5.39
N PRO A 192 0.07 -15.00 -4.42
CA PRO A 192 -0.42 -16.33 -4.75
C PRO A 192 -1.65 -16.34 -5.67
N VAL A 193 -2.62 -15.44 -5.47
CA VAL A 193 -3.80 -15.35 -6.37
C VAL A 193 -3.39 -14.88 -7.75
N VAL A 194 -2.47 -13.91 -7.86
CA VAL A 194 -1.95 -13.45 -9.15
C VAL A 194 -1.24 -14.60 -9.89
N GLY A 195 -0.39 -15.37 -9.21
CA GLY A 195 0.27 -16.54 -9.78
C GLY A 195 -0.72 -17.63 -10.22
N PHE A 196 -1.69 -17.96 -9.36
CA PHE A 196 -2.74 -18.92 -9.68
C PHE A 196 -3.56 -18.50 -10.90
N LEU A 197 -3.95 -17.21 -10.98
CA LEU A 197 -4.66 -16.66 -12.13
C LEU A 197 -3.83 -16.74 -13.41
N SER A 198 -2.53 -16.41 -13.34
CA SER A 198 -1.66 -16.49 -14.51
C SER A 198 -1.55 -17.92 -15.06
N GLU A 199 -1.42 -18.91 -14.19
CA GLU A 199 -1.25 -20.32 -14.58
C GLU A 199 -2.57 -20.96 -15.02
N SER A 200 -3.63 -20.77 -14.23
CA SER A 200 -4.88 -21.54 -14.39
C SER A 200 -5.89 -20.90 -15.34
N VAL A 201 -5.89 -19.56 -15.44
CA VAL A 201 -6.87 -18.83 -16.28
C VAL A 201 -6.22 -18.33 -17.57
N PHE A 202 -5.00 -17.80 -17.48
CA PHE A 202 -4.31 -17.22 -18.62
C PHE A 202 -3.31 -18.15 -19.30
N GLY A 203 -3.13 -19.37 -18.78
CA GLY A 203 -2.30 -20.42 -19.40
C GLY A 203 -0.81 -20.08 -19.46
N TYR A 204 -0.30 -19.29 -18.51
CA TYR A 204 1.12 -18.96 -18.45
C TYR A 204 1.94 -20.23 -18.15
N GLU A 205 2.70 -20.70 -19.14
CA GLU A 205 3.61 -21.83 -18.98
C GLU A 205 4.90 -21.37 -18.30
N LYS A 206 5.26 -22.05 -17.20
CA LYS A 206 6.55 -21.87 -16.53
C LYS A 206 7.62 -22.52 -17.38
N ASP A 207 8.26 -21.77 -18.27
CA ASP A 207 9.51 -22.21 -18.88
C ASP A 207 10.65 -22.09 -17.84
N PRO A 208 11.20 -23.21 -17.32
CA PRO A 208 12.28 -23.17 -16.32
C PRO A 208 13.59 -22.62 -16.87
N THR A 209 13.70 -22.45 -18.19
CA THR A 209 14.90 -22.00 -18.89
C THR A 209 14.80 -20.57 -19.42
N ALA A 210 13.63 -19.94 -19.36
CA ALA A 210 13.41 -18.58 -19.80
C ALA A 210 14.09 -17.57 -18.86
N LYS A 211 15.34 -17.22 -19.16
CA LYS A 211 16.00 -16.06 -18.56
C LYS A 211 15.30 -14.80 -19.10
N LEU A 212 14.75 -13.97 -18.20
CA LEU A 212 14.24 -12.64 -18.55
C LEU A 212 15.34 -11.88 -19.31
N PRO A 213 15.18 -11.64 -20.63
CA PRO A 213 16.20 -10.99 -21.44
C PRO A 213 16.34 -9.55 -20.94
N GLY A 214 17.38 -9.29 -20.15
CA GLY A 214 17.66 -8.00 -19.53
C GLY A 214 17.91 -8.05 -18.02
N LEU A 215 17.21 -8.90 -17.25
CA LEU A 215 17.47 -9.01 -15.80
C LEU A 215 18.74 -9.83 -15.54
N ALA A 216 18.95 -10.91 -16.29
CA ALA A 216 20.14 -11.74 -16.16
C ALA A 216 21.42 -11.02 -16.61
N ALA A 217 21.35 -10.23 -17.68
CA ALA A 217 22.49 -9.45 -18.20
C ALA A 217 22.92 -8.35 -17.21
N ASN A 218 21.95 -7.61 -16.66
CA ASN A 218 22.24 -6.55 -15.69
C ASN A 218 22.73 -7.11 -14.34
N VAL A 219 22.20 -8.25 -13.87
CA VAL A 219 22.69 -8.90 -12.65
C VAL A 219 24.10 -9.43 -12.85
N SER A 220 24.43 -10.01 -14.01
CA SER A 220 25.81 -10.45 -14.30
C SER A 220 26.79 -9.28 -14.40
N GLU A 221 26.41 -8.18 -15.06
CA GLU A 221 27.27 -6.99 -15.15
C GLU A 221 27.44 -6.30 -13.79
N THR A 222 26.37 -6.18 -13.01
CA THR A 222 26.45 -5.59 -11.66
C THR A 222 27.30 -6.45 -10.74
N SER A 223 27.15 -7.78 -10.79
CA SER A 223 27.97 -8.71 -10.01
C SER A 223 29.43 -8.70 -10.43
N ALA A 224 29.72 -8.56 -11.73
CA ALA A 224 31.08 -8.43 -12.25
C ALA A 224 31.73 -7.11 -11.79
N SER A 225 31.01 -6.00 -11.85
CA SER A 225 31.51 -4.68 -11.41
C SER A 225 31.82 -4.59 -9.90
N LEU A 226 31.15 -5.41 -9.08
CA LEU A 226 31.38 -5.48 -7.63
C LEU A 226 32.56 -6.39 -7.24
N LEU A 227 33.05 -7.23 -8.17
CA LEU A 227 34.23 -8.06 -7.96
C LEU A 227 35.52 -7.38 -8.46
N GLU A 228 35.40 -6.32 -9.27
CA GLU A 228 36.52 -5.51 -9.76
C GLU A 228 36.75 -4.20 -8.96
N ALA A 229 35.91 -3.92 -7.96
CA ALA A 229 36.02 -2.78 -7.04
C ALA A 229 36.55 -3.21 -5.66
#